data_AF-A0AAU6YS76-F1
#
_entry.id   AF-A0AAU6YS76-F1
#
_cell.length_a   1.000
_cell.length_b   1.000
_cell.length_c   1.000
_cell.angle_alpha   90.00
_cell.angle_beta   90.00
_cell.angle_gamma   90.00
#
_symmetry.space_group_name_H-M   'P 1'
#
loop_
_entity.id
_entity.type
_entity.pdbx_description
1 polymer ?
#
loop_
_entity_poly.entity_id
_entity_poly.type
_entity_poly.pdbx_seq_one_letter_code
_entity_poly.pdbx_strand_id
1 'polypeptide(L)'
;METTINNLKAISAARIRLKDLHTHEDGEGENLAWSCIVFLKGKRLGSVQDPGEEKPLSIEIDSIQQVAMVKTLKEHGYQLNLEAASRIDASDTHEFLEQALPQMADEVEWFNKAKPLLKSNTLFRIRGDEEGTFRLILALYNEKTEHALQSRFGDQLEAVLNNQLKGITL
;
A
#
# COMPACT_ATOMS: atom_id res chain seq x y z
N MET A 1 9.87 4.46 1.60
CA MET A 1 8.61 5.03 1.03
C MET A 1 8.42 4.77 -0.47
N GLU A 2 9.49 4.81 -1.26
CA GLU A 2 9.41 4.53 -2.71
C GLU A 2 8.82 3.13 -3.02
N THR A 3 9.23 2.12 -2.24
CA THR A 3 8.68 0.74 -2.32
C THR A 3 7.17 0.70 -2.10
N THR A 4 6.65 1.39 -1.07
CA THR A 4 5.20 1.49 -0.79
C THR A 4 4.42 2.06 -1.97
N ILE A 5 4.90 3.14 -2.59
CA ILE A 5 4.23 3.76 -3.74
C ILE A 5 4.24 2.82 -4.95
N ASN A 6 5.36 2.16 -5.21
CA ASN A 6 5.48 1.19 -6.30
C ASN A 6 4.57 -0.03 -6.08
N ASN A 7 4.49 -0.51 -4.83
CA ASN A 7 3.58 -1.58 -4.45
C ASN A 7 2.12 -1.17 -4.60
N LEU A 8 1.71 0.03 -4.20
CA LEU A 8 0.35 0.53 -4.44
C LEU A 8 -0.01 0.58 -5.93
N LYS A 9 0.95 0.95 -6.80
CA LYS A 9 0.77 0.88 -8.25
C LYS A 9 0.62 -0.57 -8.72
N ALA A 10 1.44 -1.48 -8.20
CA ALA A 10 1.36 -2.91 -8.53
C ALA A 10 0.00 -3.51 -8.12
N ILE A 11 -0.48 -3.25 -6.90
CA ILE A 11 -1.79 -3.70 -6.40
C ILE A 11 -2.91 -3.16 -7.31
N SER A 12 -2.87 -1.87 -7.64
CA SER A 12 -3.85 -1.22 -8.51
C SER A 12 -3.83 -1.81 -9.92
N ALA A 13 -2.65 -2.06 -10.50
CA ALA A 13 -2.49 -2.63 -11.83
C ALA A 13 -2.95 -4.09 -11.89
N ALA A 14 -2.65 -4.87 -10.85
CA ALA A 14 -3.15 -6.22 -10.64
C ALA A 14 -4.68 -6.28 -10.45
N ARG A 15 -5.33 -5.12 -10.23
CA ARG A 15 -6.76 -4.97 -9.90
C ARG A 15 -7.14 -5.77 -8.65
N ILE A 16 -6.24 -5.79 -7.67
CA ILE A 16 -6.52 -6.35 -6.36
C ILE A 16 -7.18 -5.28 -5.50
N ARG A 17 -8.20 -5.69 -4.73
CA ARG A 17 -8.81 -4.81 -3.73
C ARG A 17 -8.91 -5.54 -2.39
N LEU A 18 -8.55 -4.83 -1.33
CA LEU A 18 -8.85 -5.22 0.03
C LEU A 18 -10.08 -4.42 0.46
N LYS A 19 -11.21 -5.11 0.61
CA LYS A 19 -12.47 -4.51 1.10
C LYS A 19 -12.68 -4.84 2.55
N ASP A 20 -13.47 -4.00 3.21
CA ASP A 20 -13.85 -4.19 4.62
C ASP A 20 -12.60 -4.40 5.49
N LEU A 21 -11.55 -3.63 5.20
CA LEU A 21 -10.31 -3.63 5.99
C LEU A 21 -10.62 -2.98 7.33
N HIS A 22 -10.76 -3.80 8.36
CA HIS A 22 -11.04 -3.40 9.72
C HIS A 22 -9.83 -3.69 10.59
N THR A 23 -9.33 -2.67 11.28
CA THR A 23 -8.34 -2.78 12.35
C THR A 23 -9.07 -2.74 13.69
N HIS A 24 -8.77 -3.69 14.57
CA HIS A 24 -9.31 -3.83 15.91
C HIS A 24 -8.21 -3.50 16.93
N GLU A 25 -8.48 -2.52 17.78
CA GLU A 25 -7.68 -2.26 18.98
C GLU A 25 -8.14 -3.22 20.08
N ASP A 26 -7.59 -4.43 20.12
CA ASP A 26 -7.79 -5.34 21.24
C ASP A 26 -6.69 -5.11 22.30
N GLY A 27 -6.87 -4.08 23.14
CA GLY A 27 -6.06 -3.84 24.36
C GLY A 27 -4.81 -2.97 24.20
N GLU A 28 -4.07 -2.77 25.30
CA GLU A 28 -2.91 -1.87 25.46
C GLU A 28 -1.64 -2.29 24.66
N GLY A 29 -1.76 -3.12 23.63
CA GLY A 29 -0.65 -3.63 22.81
C GLY A 29 -0.46 -2.92 21.48
N GLU A 30 0.78 -2.94 20.95
CA GLU A 30 1.16 -2.30 19.68
C GLU A 30 0.71 -3.07 18.42
N ASN A 31 0.14 -4.28 18.57
CA ASN A 31 -0.25 -5.14 17.45
C ASN A 31 -1.77 -5.18 17.25
N LEU A 32 -2.24 -4.42 16.26
CA LEU A 32 -3.65 -4.31 15.88
C LEU A 32 -4.09 -5.57 15.12
N ALA A 33 -5.08 -6.30 15.64
CA ALA A 33 -5.74 -7.34 14.88
C ALA A 33 -6.46 -6.72 13.68
N TRP A 34 -6.50 -7.40 12.54
CA TRP A 34 -7.19 -6.89 11.37
C TRP A 34 -7.85 -7.99 10.53
N SER A 35 -8.84 -7.59 9.74
CA SER A 35 -9.47 -8.49 8.76
C SER A 35 -9.83 -7.76 7.49
N CYS A 36 -9.88 -8.47 6.37
CA CYS A 36 -10.38 -7.94 5.10
C CYS A 36 -10.92 -9.04 4.18
N ILE A 37 -11.63 -8.61 3.14
CA ILE A 37 -12.06 -9.45 2.01
C ILE A 37 -11.21 -9.11 0.79
N VAL A 38 -10.55 -10.13 0.25
CA VAL A 38 -9.67 -9.99 -0.91
C VAL A 38 -10.46 -10.18 -2.20
N PHE A 39 -10.29 -9.26 -3.14
CA PHE A 39 -10.83 -9.36 -4.50
C PHE A 39 -9.69 -9.30 -5.52
N LEU A 40 -9.81 -10.09 -6.58
CA LEU A 40 -8.92 -10.04 -7.75
C LEU A 40 -9.73 -9.81 -9.02
N LYS A 41 -9.41 -8.74 -9.76
CA LYS A 41 -10.08 -8.37 -11.02
C LYS A 41 -11.62 -8.25 -10.85
N GLY A 42 -12.07 -7.86 -9.67
CA GLY A 42 -13.48 -7.69 -9.31
C GLY A 42 -14.19 -8.96 -8.81
N LYS A 43 -13.51 -10.12 -8.77
CA LYS A 43 -14.05 -11.35 -8.18
C LYS A 43 -13.60 -11.49 -6.73
N ARG A 44 -14.52 -11.84 -5.83
CA ARG A 44 -14.20 -12.16 -4.43
C ARG A 44 -13.38 -13.45 -4.39
N LEU A 45 -12.22 -13.42 -3.72
CA LEU A 45 -11.37 -14.59 -3.51
C LEU A 45 -11.65 -15.24 -2.17
N GLY A 46 -11.77 -14.45 -1.09
CA GLY A 46 -11.92 -14.98 0.26
C GLY A 46 -11.68 -13.92 1.33
N SER A 47 -11.64 -14.38 2.57
CA SER A 47 -11.34 -13.57 3.76
C SER A 47 -9.88 -13.76 4.15
N VAL A 48 -9.29 -12.71 4.73
CA VAL A 48 -8.01 -12.79 5.43
C VAL A 48 -8.22 -12.16 6.80
N GLN A 49 -7.71 -12.83 7.83
CA GLN A 49 -7.77 -12.33 9.20
C GLN A 49 -6.41 -12.50 9.85
N ASP A 50 -5.87 -11.39 10.33
CA ASP A 50 -4.78 -11.35 11.28
C ASP A 50 -5.37 -11.15 12.68
N PRO A 51 -5.35 -12.18 13.53
CA PRO A 51 -5.91 -12.11 14.87
C PRO A 51 -5.08 -11.31 15.89
N GLY A 52 -3.94 -10.72 15.50
CA GLY A 52 -3.02 -10.07 16.45
C GLY A 52 -2.08 -11.07 17.12
N GLU A 53 -1.51 -10.70 18.28
CA GLU A 53 -0.36 -11.42 18.87
C GLU A 53 -0.49 -12.95 18.94
N GLU A 54 0.61 -13.62 18.55
CA GLU A 54 0.92 -15.05 18.66
C GLU A 54 0.03 -16.03 17.89
N LYS A 55 -0.90 -15.55 17.05
CA LYS A 55 -1.75 -16.42 16.23
C LYS A 55 -1.43 -16.29 14.75
N PRO A 56 -1.42 -17.42 14.00
CA PRO A 56 -1.12 -17.39 12.59
C PRO A 56 -2.19 -16.64 11.80
N LEU A 57 -1.77 -16.04 10.69
CA LEU A 57 -2.65 -15.41 9.73
C LEU A 57 -3.62 -16.46 9.16
N SER A 58 -4.92 -16.18 9.22
CA SER A 58 -5.94 -17.02 8.60
C SER A 58 -6.21 -16.54 7.18
N ILE A 59 -5.86 -17.36 6.18
CA ILE A 59 -6.13 -17.09 4.76
C ILE A 59 -7.21 -18.05 4.27
N GLU A 60 -8.44 -17.57 4.18
CA GLU A 60 -9.59 -18.33 3.66
C GLU A 60 -9.77 -18.15 2.15
N ILE A 61 -8.70 -18.38 1.38
CA ILE A 61 -8.66 -18.31 -0.08
C ILE A 61 -8.24 -19.69 -0.60
N ASP A 62 -8.92 -20.24 -1.60
CA ASP A 62 -8.51 -21.54 -2.16
C ASP A 62 -7.14 -21.48 -2.84
N SER A 63 -6.41 -22.61 -2.82
CA SER A 63 -5.03 -22.66 -3.29
C SER A 63 -4.84 -22.26 -4.75
N ILE A 64 -5.83 -22.53 -5.62
CA ILE A 64 -5.77 -22.14 -7.03
C ILE A 64 -5.84 -20.62 -7.17
N GLN A 65 -6.71 -19.96 -6.39
CA GLN A 65 -6.80 -18.50 -6.37
C GLN A 65 -5.59 -17.85 -5.70
N GLN A 66 -5.00 -18.47 -4.66
CA GLN A 66 -3.76 -18.00 -4.05
C GLN A 66 -2.62 -17.94 -5.08
N VAL A 67 -2.41 -19.02 -5.85
CA VAL A 67 -1.39 -19.06 -6.91
C VAL A 67 -1.65 -18.00 -7.97
N ALA A 68 -2.90 -17.82 -8.40
CA ALA A 68 -3.27 -16.80 -9.38
C ALA A 68 -3.00 -15.37 -8.87
N MET A 69 -3.26 -15.12 -7.59
CA MET A 69 -2.99 -13.84 -6.94
C MET A 69 -1.49 -13.55 -6.86
N VAL A 70 -0.69 -14.49 -6.34
CA VAL A 70 0.77 -14.34 -6.24
C VAL A 70 1.41 -14.12 -7.61
N LYS A 71 1.00 -14.91 -8.61
CA LYS A 71 1.46 -14.73 -9.98
C LYS A 71 1.15 -13.32 -10.49
N THR A 72 -0.07 -12.85 -10.31
CA THR A 72 -0.49 -11.51 -10.76
C THR A 72 0.29 -10.41 -10.04
N LEU A 73 0.52 -10.53 -8.73
CA LEU A 73 1.31 -9.57 -7.94
C LEU A 73 2.75 -9.47 -8.47
N LYS A 74 3.41 -10.61 -8.65
CA LYS A 74 4.79 -10.67 -9.16
C LYS A 74 4.91 -10.12 -10.59
N GLU A 75 3.95 -10.44 -11.46
CA GLU A 75 3.89 -9.90 -12.83
C GLU A 75 3.78 -8.37 -12.88
N HIS A 76 3.15 -7.75 -11.88
CA HIS A 76 3.02 -6.30 -11.78
C HIS A 76 4.10 -5.66 -10.89
N GLY A 77 5.11 -6.42 -10.49
CA GLY A 77 6.28 -5.92 -9.76
C GLY A 77 6.03 -5.63 -8.29
N TYR A 78 5.05 -6.27 -7.65
CA TYR A 78 4.88 -6.18 -6.19
C TYR A 78 6.09 -6.78 -5.48
N GLN A 79 6.62 -6.08 -4.48
CA GLN A 79 7.81 -6.46 -3.73
C GLN A 79 7.52 -6.51 -2.23
N LEU A 80 7.90 -7.62 -1.60
CA LEU A 80 8.00 -7.69 -0.15
C LEU A 80 9.11 -6.75 0.34
N ASN A 81 8.92 -6.20 1.53
CA ASN A 81 9.98 -5.48 2.20
C ASN A 81 11.17 -6.41 2.49
N LEU A 82 12.37 -5.85 2.68
CA LEU A 82 13.61 -6.63 2.79
C LEU A 82 13.58 -7.62 3.95
N GLU A 83 12.95 -7.25 5.06
CA GLU A 83 12.84 -8.09 6.24
C GLU A 83 11.97 -9.32 5.96
N ALA A 84 10.76 -9.12 5.45
CA ALA A 84 9.84 -10.17 5.04
C ALA A 84 10.45 -11.08 3.97
N ALA A 85 11.05 -10.49 2.94
CA ALA A 85 11.68 -11.24 1.84
C ALA A 85 12.84 -12.14 2.31
N SER A 86 13.53 -11.77 3.40
CA SER A 86 14.66 -12.53 3.94
C SER A 86 14.27 -13.75 4.78
N ARG A 87 12.99 -13.85 5.19
CA ARG A 87 12.50 -14.84 6.16
C ARG A 87 11.75 -16.01 5.54
N ILE A 88 11.47 -15.96 4.24
CA ILE A 88 10.60 -16.93 3.57
C ILE A 88 11.24 -17.49 2.29
N ASP A 89 10.75 -18.63 1.83
CA ASP A 89 10.90 -19.03 0.45
C ASP A 89 9.88 -18.25 -0.39
N ALA A 90 10.34 -17.20 -1.07
CA ALA A 90 9.48 -16.38 -1.93
C ALA A 90 8.87 -17.17 -3.10
N SER A 91 9.29 -18.41 -3.38
CA SER A 91 8.67 -19.29 -4.37
C SER A 91 7.45 -20.05 -3.82
N ASP A 92 7.37 -20.23 -2.50
CA ASP A 92 6.20 -20.78 -1.83
C ASP A 92 5.06 -19.74 -1.87
N THR A 93 3.90 -20.17 -2.37
CA THR A 93 2.74 -19.28 -2.54
C THR A 93 2.13 -18.88 -1.20
N HIS A 94 2.09 -19.81 -0.25
CA HIS A 94 1.49 -19.57 1.06
C HIS A 94 2.40 -18.67 1.89
N GLU A 95 3.70 -19.00 2.01
CA GLU A 95 4.65 -18.17 2.76
C GLU A 95 4.75 -16.75 2.17
N PHE A 96 4.72 -16.63 0.83
CA PHE A 96 4.68 -15.33 0.18
C PHE A 96 3.43 -14.52 0.57
N LEU A 97 2.25 -15.14 0.62
CA LEU A 97 1.01 -14.45 0.98
C LEU A 97 0.95 -14.11 2.47
N GLU A 98 1.50 -14.95 3.35
CA GLU A 98 1.60 -14.65 4.79
C GLU A 98 2.36 -13.35 5.05
N GLN A 99 3.35 -13.03 4.22
CA GLN A 99 4.08 -11.77 4.31
C GLN A 99 3.45 -10.64 3.48
N ALA A 100 2.94 -10.96 2.29
CA ALA A 100 2.40 -9.95 1.38
C ALA A 100 1.09 -9.36 1.87
N LEU A 101 0.19 -10.16 2.45
CA LEU A 101 -1.14 -9.69 2.85
C LEU A 101 -1.10 -8.65 3.97
N PRO A 102 -0.34 -8.85 5.08
CA PRO A 102 -0.15 -7.81 6.10
C PRO A 102 0.47 -6.54 5.51
N GLN A 103 1.55 -6.67 4.73
CA GLN A 103 2.20 -5.52 4.12
C GLN A 103 1.25 -4.76 3.17
N MET A 104 0.46 -5.47 2.37
CA MET A 104 -0.57 -4.86 1.51
C MET A 104 -1.66 -4.16 2.32
N ALA A 105 -2.06 -4.72 3.46
CA ALA A 105 -3.05 -4.10 4.35
C ALA A 105 -2.54 -2.74 4.85
N ASP A 106 -1.31 -2.68 5.36
CA ASP A 106 -0.66 -1.44 5.81
C ASP A 106 -0.55 -0.40 4.68
N GLU A 107 -0.10 -0.84 3.50
CA GLU A 107 0.04 0.03 2.32
C GLU A 107 -1.31 0.61 1.89
N VAL A 108 -2.35 -0.23 1.81
CA VAL A 108 -3.72 0.18 1.44
C VAL A 108 -4.32 1.09 2.50
N GLU A 109 -4.12 0.81 3.79
CA GLU A 109 -4.59 1.66 4.87
C GLU A 109 -3.92 3.04 4.83
N TRP A 110 -2.59 3.08 4.65
CA TRP A 110 -1.85 4.31 4.44
C TRP A 110 -2.40 5.11 3.25
N PHE A 111 -2.68 4.45 2.12
CA PHE A 111 -3.27 5.11 0.96
C PHE A 111 -4.66 5.66 1.26
N ASN A 112 -5.49 4.91 1.98
CA ASN A 112 -6.84 5.35 2.38
C ASN A 112 -6.80 6.56 3.32
N LYS A 113 -5.79 6.66 4.20
CA LYS A 113 -5.53 7.83 5.05
C LYS A 113 -4.99 9.02 4.24
N ALA A 114 -4.11 8.78 3.26
CA ALA A 114 -3.52 9.82 2.42
C ALA A 114 -4.50 10.40 1.39
N LYS A 115 -5.35 9.58 0.79
CA LYS A 115 -6.30 9.95 -0.27
C LYS A 115 -7.18 11.16 0.04
N PRO A 116 -7.84 11.29 1.21
CA PRO A 116 -8.62 12.48 1.53
C PRO A 116 -7.75 13.74 1.66
N LEU A 117 -6.52 13.63 2.17
CA LEU A 117 -5.59 14.75 2.27
C LEU A 117 -5.18 15.25 0.88
N LEU A 118 -4.92 14.33 -0.06
CA LEU A 118 -4.50 14.64 -1.43
C LEU A 118 -5.62 15.26 -2.28
N LYS A 119 -6.90 15.11 -1.87
CA LYS A 119 -8.03 15.71 -2.57
C LYS A 119 -8.12 17.22 -2.36
N SER A 120 -7.66 17.73 -1.22
CA SER A 120 -7.75 19.15 -0.86
C SER A 120 -6.39 19.83 -0.73
N ASN A 121 -5.30 19.05 -0.66
CA ASN A 121 -3.96 19.56 -0.40
C ASN A 121 -2.96 19.06 -1.43
N THR A 122 -1.84 19.77 -1.52
CA THR A 122 -0.66 19.35 -2.29
C THR A 122 0.42 18.93 -1.31
N LEU A 123 0.86 17.68 -1.44
CA LEU A 123 1.92 17.09 -0.64
C LEU A 123 3.17 16.92 -1.50
N PHE A 124 4.30 17.46 -1.06
CA PHE A 124 5.55 17.42 -1.83
C PHE A 124 6.78 17.27 -0.91
N ARG A 125 7.91 16.87 -1.50
CA ARG A 125 9.21 16.74 -0.83
C ARG A 125 10.26 17.53 -1.57
N ILE A 126 11.17 18.13 -0.82
CA ILE A 126 12.39 18.70 -1.37
C ILE A 126 13.62 17.96 -0.84
N ARG A 127 14.73 18.04 -1.57
CA ARG A 127 15.99 17.42 -1.20
C ARG A 127 16.41 17.83 0.22
N GLY A 128 16.68 16.84 1.07
CA GLY A 128 17.08 17.05 2.46
C GLY A 128 15.91 17.06 3.45
N ASP A 129 14.66 16.93 2.99
CA ASP A 129 13.54 16.59 3.88
C ASP A 129 13.74 15.20 4.48
N GLU A 130 13.29 15.03 5.73
CA GLU A 130 13.31 13.76 6.44
C GLU A 130 12.58 12.68 5.63
N GLU A 131 13.18 11.49 5.57
CA GLU A 131 12.59 10.37 4.84
C GLU A 131 11.21 10.04 5.40
N GLY A 132 10.25 9.83 4.50
CA GLY A 132 8.88 9.49 4.89
C GLY A 132 8.00 10.67 5.29
N THR A 133 8.52 11.91 5.29
CA THR A 133 7.72 13.11 5.57
C THR A 133 7.38 13.87 4.28
N PHE A 134 6.23 14.53 4.26
CA PHE A 134 5.83 15.43 3.17
C PHE A 134 5.47 16.80 3.71
N ARG A 135 5.89 17.84 2.99
CA ARG A 135 5.42 19.20 3.20
C ARG A 135 4.00 19.34 2.65
N LEU A 136 3.16 20.08 3.35
CA LEU A 136 1.77 20.30 2.98
C LEU A 136 1.53 21.75 2.55
N ILE A 137 0.82 21.91 1.43
CA ILE A 137 0.22 23.17 1.01
C ILE A 137 -1.30 22.99 1.03
N LEU A 138 -1.99 23.92 1.70
CA LEU A 138 -3.45 24.02 1.73
C LEU A 138 -4.02 24.53 0.39
N ALA A 139 -3.72 23.81 -0.69
CA ALA A 139 -4.18 24.09 -2.04
C ALA A 139 -4.27 22.79 -2.85
N LEU A 140 -5.28 22.72 -3.72
CA LEU A 140 -5.47 21.59 -4.63
C LEU A 140 -4.26 21.44 -5.58
N TYR A 141 -3.83 20.20 -5.78
CA TYR A 141 -2.84 19.90 -6.80
C TYR A 141 -3.46 20.07 -8.20
N ASN A 142 -2.84 20.93 -9.00
CA ASN A 142 -3.16 21.21 -10.39
C ASN A 142 -1.90 21.75 -11.09
N GLU A 143 -1.98 21.97 -12.40
CA GLU A 143 -0.86 22.46 -13.21
C GLU A 143 -0.26 23.77 -12.70
N LYS A 144 -1.07 24.68 -12.15
CA LYS A 144 -0.57 25.94 -11.58
C LYS A 144 0.25 25.70 -10.31
N THR A 145 -0.25 24.84 -9.42
CA THR A 145 0.46 24.48 -8.18
C THR A 145 1.76 23.75 -8.49
N GLU A 146 1.76 22.86 -9.48
CA GLU A 146 2.95 22.16 -9.95
C GLU A 146 3.99 23.12 -10.55
N HIS A 147 3.57 24.02 -11.44
CA HIS A 147 4.46 25.05 -11.97
C HIS A 147 5.03 25.95 -10.86
N ALA A 148 4.22 26.32 -9.86
CA ALA A 148 4.67 27.12 -8.74
C ALA A 148 5.72 26.40 -7.87
N LEU A 149 5.52 25.10 -7.61
CA LEU A 149 6.49 24.25 -6.91
C LEU A 149 7.80 24.15 -7.71
N GLN A 150 7.72 23.87 -9.01
CA GLN A 150 8.89 23.76 -9.87
C GLN A 150 9.65 25.09 -9.97
N SER A 151 8.93 26.21 -10.06
CA SER A 151 9.56 27.54 -10.14
C SER A 151 10.24 27.94 -8.83
N ARG A 152 9.73 27.47 -7.70
CA ARG A 152 10.25 27.81 -6.37
C ARG A 152 11.42 26.93 -5.93
N PHE A 153 11.35 25.63 -6.21
CA PHE A 153 12.32 24.65 -5.70
C PHE A 153 13.22 24.08 -6.80
N GLY A 154 12.83 24.17 -8.06
CA GLY A 154 13.64 23.71 -9.20
C GLY A 154 14.14 22.28 -8.99
N ASP A 155 15.44 22.10 -9.10
CA ASP A 155 16.13 20.80 -8.93
C ASP A 155 16.10 20.25 -7.50
N GLN A 156 15.66 21.06 -6.52
CA GLN A 156 15.42 20.60 -5.17
C GLN A 156 14.07 19.90 -5.01
N LEU A 157 13.12 20.09 -5.92
CA LEU A 157 11.84 19.39 -5.87
C LEU A 157 12.07 17.90 -6.17
N GLU A 158 11.94 17.07 -5.14
CA GLU A 158 12.22 15.63 -5.25
C GLU A 158 10.98 14.85 -5.69
N ALA A 159 9.83 15.16 -5.09
CA ALA A 159 8.59 14.43 -5.35
C ALA A 159 7.35 15.29 -5.08
N VAL A 160 6.28 15.03 -5.84
CA VAL A 160 4.93 15.50 -5.54
C VAL A 160 4.03 14.28 -5.39
N LEU A 161 3.58 14.02 -4.16
CA LEU A 161 2.85 12.79 -3.82
C LEU A 161 1.54 12.67 -4.60
N ASN A 162 0.84 13.79 -4.83
CA ASN A 162 -0.38 13.83 -5.63
C ASN A 162 -0.16 13.27 -7.04
N ASN A 163 1.01 13.54 -7.64
CA ASN A 163 1.36 13.01 -8.96
C ASN A 163 1.71 11.52 -8.89
N GLN A 164 2.50 11.12 -7.88
CA GLN A 164 2.93 9.73 -7.70
C GLN A 164 1.78 8.75 -7.47
N LEU A 165 0.72 9.19 -6.79
CA LEU A 165 -0.47 8.39 -6.50
C LEU A 165 -1.61 8.60 -7.51
N LYS A 166 -1.39 9.39 -8.57
CA LYS A 166 -2.40 9.66 -9.59
C LYS A 166 -2.79 8.36 -10.32
N GLY A 167 -4.10 8.11 -10.41
CA GLY A 167 -4.64 6.95 -11.12
C GLY A 167 -4.69 5.64 -10.32
N ILE A 168 -4.11 5.59 -9.13
CA ILE A 168 -4.19 4.43 -8.24
C ILE A 168 -5.64 4.23 -7.79
N THR A 169 -6.17 3.03 -8.05
CA THR A 169 -7.54 2.63 -7.73
C THR A 169 -7.53 1.33 -6.95
N LEU A 170 -7.72 1.45 -5.64
CA LEU A 170 -7.82 0.36 -4.67
C LEU A 170 -9.27 0.27 -4.17
#